data_AF-A0A2G8RNJ4-F1
#
_entry.id   AF-A0A2G8RNJ4-F1
#
_cell.length_a   1.000
_cell.length_b   1.000
_cell.length_c   1.000
_cell.angle_alpha   90.00
_cell.angle_beta   90.00
_cell.angle_gamma   90.00
#
_symmetry.space_group_name_H-M   'P 1'
#
loop_
_entity.id
_entity.type
_entity.pdbx_description
1 polymer ?
#
loop_
_entity_poly.entity_id
_entity_poly.type
_entity_poly.pdbx_seq_one_letter_code
_entity_poly.pdbx_strand_id
1 'polypeptide(L)'
;MAHAPGNPPDAPWMTYMDAVRALESGQLPGHQPLKQWEDPTKLNIEVNAYGWQGQHALVRLHLPKEDDFENARLAALFMIFDFKHTKPWLCEFCGEPSRETHMQFVPYVTLDVCRMPVFIHHICDMDKASCRAAMRTVHDRLNSQHGWLMGPHAPPLSKPPDEIYPLGASCATCKTDESARVDMKRCSACKMTRYCRHIKLVQFEGFSA
;
A
#
# COMPACT_ATOMS: atom_id res chain seq x y z
N MET A 1 32.65 3.86 -22.87
CA MET A 1 31.25 4.05 -23.30
C MET A 1 30.46 2.87 -22.76
N ALA A 2 29.70 3.09 -21.68
CA ALA A 2 28.88 2.03 -21.08
C ALA A 2 27.59 1.88 -21.88
N HIS A 3 27.31 0.67 -22.38
CA HIS A 3 26.04 0.35 -23.02
C HIS A 3 24.91 0.53 -22.00
N ALA A 4 23.90 1.33 -22.35
CA ALA A 4 22.65 1.39 -21.60
C ALA A 4 22.02 -0.02 -21.58
N PRO A 5 21.45 -0.47 -20.45
CA PRO A 5 20.69 -1.71 -20.42
C PRO A 5 19.53 -1.59 -21.42
N GLY A 6 19.50 -2.49 -22.40
CA GLY A 6 18.44 -2.54 -23.39
C GLY A 6 17.09 -2.65 -22.70
N ASN A 7 16.12 -1.85 -23.17
CA ASN A 7 14.73 -2.03 -22.77
C ASN A 7 14.36 -3.51 -23.00
N PRO A 8 13.67 -4.18 -22.04
CA PRO A 8 13.17 -5.52 -22.29
C PRO A 8 12.31 -5.49 -23.57
N PRO A 9 12.44 -6.50 -24.45
CA PRO A 9 11.62 -6.59 -25.66
C PRO A 9 10.16 -6.52 -25.26
N ASP A 10 9.35 -5.83 -26.07
CA ASP A 10 7.91 -5.62 -25.92
C ASP A 10 7.22 -6.92 -25.48
N ALA A 11 7.14 -7.16 -24.17
CA ALA A 11 6.43 -8.30 -23.64
C ALA A 11 4.97 -8.01 -23.96
N PRO A 12 4.29 -8.84 -24.77
CA PRO A 12 2.90 -8.59 -25.11
C PRO A 12 2.13 -8.55 -23.80
N TRP A 13 1.66 -7.36 -23.44
CA TRP A 13 0.78 -7.15 -22.32
C TRP A 13 -0.35 -8.16 -22.44
N MET A 14 -0.61 -8.88 -21.35
CA MET A 14 -1.73 -9.78 -21.24
C MET A 14 -2.97 -9.04 -21.73
N THR A 15 -3.57 -9.48 -22.83
CA THR A 15 -4.76 -8.82 -23.34
C THR A 15 -5.85 -8.95 -22.28
N TYR A 16 -6.84 -8.04 -22.29
CA TYR A 16 -8.02 -8.20 -21.43
C TYR A 16 -8.61 -9.62 -21.53
N MET A 17 -8.59 -10.22 -22.73
CA MET A 17 -9.04 -11.58 -22.96
C MET A 17 -8.12 -12.68 -22.39
N ASP A 18 -6.82 -12.43 -22.24
CA ASP A 18 -5.90 -13.36 -21.59
C ASP A 18 -6.04 -13.30 -20.07
N ALA A 19 -6.34 -12.11 -19.52
CA ALA A 19 -6.71 -11.96 -18.12
C ALA A 19 -8.06 -12.64 -17.83
N VAL A 20 -9.06 -12.48 -18.71
CA VAL A 20 -10.35 -13.19 -18.64
C VAL A 20 -10.16 -14.71 -18.74
N ARG A 21 -9.31 -15.21 -19.64
CA ARG A 21 -9.03 -16.66 -19.72
C ARG A 21 -8.29 -17.20 -18.50
N ALA A 22 -7.39 -16.42 -17.90
CA ALA A 22 -6.76 -16.77 -16.63
C ALA A 22 -7.73 -16.72 -15.44
N LEU A 23 -8.73 -15.82 -15.48
CA LEU A 23 -9.87 -15.78 -14.55
C LEU A 23 -10.70 -17.06 -14.67
N GLU A 24 -11.10 -17.42 -15.88
CA GLU A 24 -11.94 -18.60 -16.15
C GLU A 24 -11.24 -19.93 -15.83
N SER A 25 -9.90 -20.01 -15.94
CA SER A 25 -9.15 -21.23 -15.64
C SER A 25 -8.94 -21.49 -14.13
N GLY A 26 -9.36 -20.58 -13.26
CA GLY A 26 -9.17 -20.69 -11.81
C GLY A 26 -7.70 -20.60 -11.36
N GLN A 27 -6.80 -20.18 -12.25
CA GLN A 27 -5.36 -20.10 -11.98
C GLN A 27 -4.94 -18.79 -11.33
N LEU A 28 -5.85 -17.81 -11.22
CA LEU A 28 -5.54 -16.55 -10.54
C LEU A 28 -5.63 -16.68 -9.01
N PRO A 29 -4.79 -15.93 -8.24
CA PRO A 29 -4.75 -15.94 -6.77
C PRO A 29 -6.07 -15.59 -6.02
N GLY A 30 -7.22 -15.46 -6.69
CA GLY A 30 -8.53 -15.19 -6.10
C GLY A 30 -9.55 -16.35 -6.14
N HIS A 31 -9.23 -17.50 -6.77
CA HIS A 31 -10.12 -18.67 -6.78
C HIS A 31 -9.84 -19.67 -5.66
N GLN A 32 -8.95 -19.30 -4.73
CA GLN A 32 -8.65 -20.12 -3.57
C GLN A 32 -9.87 -20.17 -2.62
N PRO A 33 -10.04 -21.29 -1.89
CA PRO A 33 -11.04 -21.38 -0.83
C PRO A 33 -10.98 -20.18 0.11
N LEU A 34 -12.13 -19.78 0.64
CA LEU A 34 -12.20 -18.72 1.64
C LEU A 34 -11.26 -19.03 2.81
N LYS A 35 -10.42 -18.07 3.16
CA LYS A 35 -9.65 -18.11 4.41
C LYS A 35 -10.62 -17.86 5.57
N GLN A 36 -10.26 -18.32 6.77
CA GLN A 36 -11.11 -18.21 7.97
C GLN A 36 -11.55 -16.76 8.30
N TRP A 37 -10.75 -15.76 7.93
CA TRP A 37 -11.06 -14.36 8.18
C TRP A 37 -11.89 -13.70 7.08
N GLU A 38 -12.04 -14.34 5.92
CA GLU A 38 -12.71 -13.75 4.76
C GLU A 38 -14.24 -13.89 4.88
N ASP A 39 -14.97 -12.86 4.45
CA ASP A 39 -16.42 -12.82 4.38
C ASP A 39 -16.83 -12.72 2.89
N PRO A 40 -17.62 -13.68 2.36
CA PRO A 40 -18.02 -13.69 0.94
C PRO A 40 -18.97 -12.53 0.57
N THR A 41 -19.57 -11.86 1.55
CA THR A 41 -20.49 -10.73 1.35
C THR A 41 -19.81 -9.36 1.42
N LYS A 42 -18.49 -9.34 1.64
CA LYS A 42 -17.69 -8.14 1.87
C LYS A 42 -16.53 -8.05 0.91
N LEU A 43 -15.97 -6.85 0.81
CA LEU A 43 -14.64 -6.66 0.25
C LEU A 43 -13.59 -6.99 1.31
N ASN A 44 -12.81 -8.04 1.05
CA ASN A 44 -11.78 -8.54 1.95
C ASN A 44 -10.44 -7.88 1.62
N ILE A 45 -9.97 -6.99 2.49
CA ILE A 45 -8.73 -6.24 2.27
C ILE A 45 -7.63 -6.82 3.16
N GLU A 46 -6.53 -7.25 2.54
CA GLU A 46 -5.33 -7.77 3.22
C GLU A 46 -4.16 -6.80 2.97
N VAL A 47 -3.83 -6.01 3.97
CA VAL A 47 -2.76 -5.02 3.93
C VAL A 47 -1.48 -5.63 4.47
N ASN A 48 -0.44 -5.67 3.64
CA ASN A 48 0.91 -6.09 3.98
C ASN A 48 1.84 -4.88 3.94
N ALA A 49 2.30 -4.44 5.08
CA ALA A 49 3.25 -3.32 5.18
C ALA A 49 4.66 -3.81 5.50
N TYR A 50 5.66 -3.26 4.81
CA TYR A 50 7.06 -3.69 4.89
C TYR A 50 7.97 -2.52 5.29
N GLY A 51 8.97 -2.86 6.11
CA GLY A 51 10.06 -1.97 6.50
C GLY A 51 11.39 -2.73 6.58
N TRP A 52 12.42 -2.06 7.10
CA TRP A 52 13.78 -2.61 7.16
C TRP A 52 13.89 -3.94 7.93
N GLN A 53 14.82 -4.81 7.49
CA GLN A 53 15.14 -6.08 8.16
C GLN A 53 13.93 -6.99 8.41
N GLY A 54 12.99 -7.03 7.45
CA GLY A 54 11.81 -7.89 7.56
C GLY A 54 10.77 -7.38 8.56
N GLN A 55 10.83 -6.12 8.98
CA GLN A 55 9.71 -5.48 9.66
C GLN A 55 8.46 -5.62 8.80
N HIS A 56 7.44 -6.26 9.35
CA HIS A 56 6.20 -6.53 8.65
C HIS A 56 5.00 -6.26 9.55
N ALA A 57 3.93 -5.76 8.95
CA ALA A 57 2.62 -5.70 9.58
C ALA A 57 1.55 -6.21 8.62
N LEU A 58 0.68 -7.06 9.15
CA LEU A 58 -0.48 -7.60 8.45
C LEU A 58 -1.75 -7.02 9.07
N VAL A 59 -2.56 -6.35 8.27
CA VAL A 59 -3.90 -5.89 8.69
C VAL A 59 -4.94 -6.50 7.75
N ARG A 60 -6.01 -7.02 8.36
CA ARG A 60 -7.15 -7.60 7.66
C ARG A 60 -8.38 -6.82 8.05
N LEU A 61 -9.15 -6.41 7.05
CA LEU A 61 -10.34 -5.59 7.26
C LEU A 61 -11.39 -5.92 6.22
N HIS A 62 -12.64 -5.69 6.60
CA HIS A 62 -13.81 -5.88 5.76
C HIS A 62 -14.44 -4.54 5.45
N LEU A 63 -14.70 -4.29 4.17
CA LEU A 63 -15.52 -3.18 3.72
C LEU A 63 -16.86 -3.67 3.17
N PRO A 64 -17.88 -2.80 3.10
CA PRO A 64 -19.01 -3.04 2.21
C PRO A 64 -18.50 -3.47 0.83
N LYS A 65 -19.17 -4.46 0.24
CA LYS A 65 -18.84 -4.90 -1.11
C LYS A 65 -19.03 -3.72 -2.06
N GLU A 66 -18.03 -3.51 -2.90
CA GLU A 66 -17.99 -2.46 -3.91
C GLU A 66 -17.61 -3.13 -5.22
N ASP A 67 -18.44 -2.93 -6.24
CA ASP A 67 -18.25 -3.57 -7.55
C ASP A 67 -17.29 -2.73 -8.42
N ASP A 68 -17.15 -1.42 -8.13
CA ASP A 68 -16.20 -0.55 -8.79
C ASP A 68 -14.81 -0.57 -8.13
N PHE A 69 -13.81 -1.04 -8.86
CA PHE A 69 -12.45 -1.15 -8.33
C PHE A 69 -11.87 0.18 -7.86
N GLU A 70 -12.13 1.28 -8.57
CA GLU A 70 -11.54 2.57 -8.22
C GLU A 70 -12.15 3.13 -6.94
N ASN A 71 -13.47 3.00 -6.76
CA ASN A 71 -14.13 3.33 -5.50
C ASN A 71 -13.59 2.48 -4.34
N ALA A 72 -13.45 1.18 -4.56
CA ALA A 72 -12.88 0.26 -3.57
C ALA A 72 -11.44 0.65 -3.19
N ARG A 73 -10.61 0.94 -4.20
CA ARG A 73 -9.21 1.36 -4.06
C ARG A 73 -9.10 2.69 -3.32
N LEU A 74 -9.93 3.68 -3.65
CA LEU A 74 -9.96 4.97 -2.98
C LEU A 74 -10.40 4.83 -1.52
N ALA A 75 -11.44 4.04 -1.24
CA ALA A 75 -11.88 3.76 0.12
C ALA A 75 -10.76 3.13 0.97
N ALA A 76 -10.08 2.12 0.41
CA ALA A 76 -8.93 1.51 1.06
C ALA A 76 -7.79 2.49 1.27
N LEU A 77 -7.45 3.29 0.25
CA LEU A 77 -6.42 4.32 0.33
C LEU A 77 -6.69 5.28 1.49
N PHE A 78 -7.91 5.79 1.64
CA PHE A 78 -8.26 6.71 2.73
C PHE A 78 -8.14 6.08 4.12
N MET A 79 -8.49 4.79 4.25
CA MET A 79 -8.36 4.10 5.53
C MET A 79 -6.91 3.82 5.92
N ILE A 80 -6.06 3.49 4.95
CA ILE A 80 -4.67 3.07 5.20
C ILE A 80 -3.66 4.20 5.00
N PHE A 81 -4.09 5.40 4.62
CA PHE A 81 -3.20 6.55 4.42
C PHE A 81 -2.39 6.87 5.68
N ASP A 82 -3.01 6.73 6.84
CA ASP A 82 -2.39 6.99 8.13
C ASP A 82 -1.45 5.87 8.61
N PHE A 83 -1.29 4.79 7.84
CA PHE A 83 -0.43 3.67 8.22
C PHE A 83 1.03 4.08 8.39
N LYS A 84 1.46 5.07 7.61
CA LYS A 84 2.79 5.69 7.74
C LYS A 84 3.01 6.41 9.06
N HIS A 85 1.98 6.61 9.89
CA HIS A 85 2.10 7.31 11.18
C HIS A 85 2.05 6.35 12.38
N THR A 86 2.13 5.04 12.15
CA THR A 86 1.84 4.03 13.19
C THR A 86 3.06 3.57 13.99
N LYS A 87 4.23 3.52 13.36
CA LYS A 87 5.51 3.06 13.94
C LYS A 87 6.66 3.88 13.37
N PRO A 88 7.85 3.90 13.98
CA PRO A 88 9.04 4.51 13.37
C PRO A 88 9.57 3.63 12.24
N TRP A 89 8.88 3.65 11.10
CA TRP A 89 9.24 2.85 9.94
C TRP A 89 10.61 3.27 9.40
N LEU A 90 11.44 2.27 9.13
CA LEU A 90 12.68 2.42 8.38
C LEU A 90 12.45 1.97 6.94
N CYS A 91 13.20 2.58 6.02
CA CYS A 91 13.22 2.26 4.60
C CYS A 91 13.46 0.77 4.41
N GLU A 92 12.54 0.12 3.73
CA GLU A 92 12.59 -1.32 3.41
C GLU A 92 13.91 -1.73 2.75
N PHE A 93 14.52 -0.82 1.98
CA PHE A 93 15.68 -1.15 1.14
C PHE A 93 17.03 -0.74 1.71
N CYS A 94 17.11 0.32 2.52
CA CYS A 94 18.40 0.82 3.02
C CYS A 94 18.45 1.07 4.53
N GLY A 95 17.34 0.93 5.25
CA GLY A 95 17.28 1.11 6.69
C GLY A 95 17.32 2.56 7.19
N GLU A 96 17.45 3.54 6.29
CA GLU A 96 17.28 4.96 6.66
C GLU A 96 15.85 5.24 7.15
N PRO A 97 15.60 6.27 7.95
CA PRO A 97 14.25 6.64 8.36
C PRO A 97 13.32 6.85 7.16
N SER A 98 12.16 6.16 7.15
CA SER A 98 11.17 6.29 6.07
C SER A 98 10.57 7.69 6.06
N ARG A 99 10.27 8.24 4.88
CA ARG A 99 9.53 9.51 4.70
C ARG A 99 8.37 9.37 3.74
N GLU A 100 8.43 8.36 2.88
CA GLU A 100 7.41 8.06 1.87
C GLU A 100 6.73 6.73 2.15
N THR A 101 5.56 6.56 1.54
CA THR A 101 4.79 5.33 1.61
C THR A 101 4.21 5.07 0.23
N HIS A 102 4.67 4.00 -0.39
CA HIS A 102 4.22 3.58 -1.71
C HIS A 102 3.26 2.41 -1.55
N MET A 103 2.10 2.50 -2.21
CA MET A 103 1.04 1.51 -2.08
C MET A 103 0.78 0.86 -3.43
N GLN A 104 0.69 -0.46 -3.42
CA GLN A 104 0.41 -1.27 -4.60
C GLN A 104 -0.85 -2.09 -4.33
N PHE A 105 -1.85 -1.92 -5.20
CA PHE A 105 -3.14 -2.59 -5.10
C PHE A 105 -3.23 -3.67 -6.18
N VAL A 106 -3.75 -4.84 -5.81
CA VAL A 106 -4.02 -5.91 -6.79
C VAL A 106 -5.52 -6.00 -7.04
N PRO A 107 -5.99 -5.88 -8.29
CA PRO A 107 -7.41 -5.80 -8.60
C PRO A 107 -8.08 -7.19 -8.62
N TYR A 108 -8.61 -7.65 -7.49
CA TYR A 108 -9.45 -8.88 -7.39
C TYR A 108 -10.92 -8.59 -7.01
N VAL A 109 -11.42 -7.39 -7.29
CA VAL A 109 -12.75 -6.98 -6.81
C VAL A 109 -13.93 -7.58 -7.60
N THR A 110 -13.71 -8.07 -8.83
CA THR A 110 -14.78 -8.58 -9.71
C THR A 110 -15.03 -10.07 -9.60
N LEU A 111 -14.40 -10.75 -8.63
CA LEU A 111 -14.56 -12.19 -8.39
C LEU A 111 -15.70 -12.48 -7.40
N ASP A 112 -16.16 -13.74 -7.38
CA ASP A 112 -17.19 -14.22 -6.43
C ASP A 112 -16.86 -13.86 -4.98
N VAL A 113 -15.56 -13.87 -4.65
CA VAL A 113 -15.01 -13.35 -3.40
C VAL A 113 -14.15 -12.13 -3.73
N CYS A 114 -14.65 -10.94 -3.38
CA CYS A 114 -13.94 -9.68 -3.56
C CYS A 114 -12.74 -9.65 -2.60
N ARG A 115 -11.53 -9.70 -3.15
CA ARG A 115 -10.28 -9.52 -2.41
C ARG A 115 -9.57 -8.27 -2.90
N MET A 116 -8.86 -7.61 -2.02
CA MET A 116 -7.95 -6.53 -2.40
C MET A 116 -6.69 -6.59 -1.54
N PRO A 117 -5.69 -7.34 -2.00
CA PRO A 117 -4.34 -7.25 -1.46
C PRO A 117 -3.80 -5.84 -1.65
N VAL A 118 -3.25 -5.28 -0.57
CA VAL A 118 -2.55 -4.00 -0.59
C VAL A 118 -1.17 -4.19 -0.02
N PHE A 119 -0.16 -3.79 -0.78
CA PHE A 119 1.24 -3.84 -0.36
C PHE A 119 1.71 -2.41 -0.09
N ILE A 120 2.16 -2.16 1.14
CA ILE A 120 2.62 -0.86 1.61
C ILE A 120 4.14 -0.94 1.81
N HIS A 121 4.88 -0.13 1.08
CA HIS A 121 6.33 -0.05 1.13
C HIS A 121 6.74 1.27 1.78
N HIS A 122 7.40 1.18 2.93
CA HIS A 122 7.96 2.34 3.63
C HIS A 122 9.37 2.62 3.09
N ILE A 123 9.58 3.78 2.46
CA ILE A 123 10.86 4.13 1.81
C ILE A 123 11.35 5.51 2.27
N CYS A 124 12.67 5.73 2.19
CA CYS A 124 13.25 7.02 2.60
C CYS A 124 13.06 8.12 1.55
N ASP A 125 13.22 7.81 0.26
CA ASP A 125 13.14 8.77 -0.84
C ASP A 125 12.97 8.04 -2.18
N MET A 126 11.89 8.29 -2.93
CA MET A 126 11.70 7.68 -4.25
C MET A 126 12.65 8.26 -5.31
N ASP A 127 13.20 9.46 -5.08
CA ASP A 127 14.14 10.07 -6.00
C ASP A 127 15.53 9.42 -5.90
N LYS A 128 15.87 8.76 -4.79
CA LYS A 128 17.08 7.94 -4.68
C LYS A 128 17.03 6.77 -5.68
N ALA A 129 18.05 6.69 -6.54
CA ALA A 129 18.16 5.67 -7.58
C ALA A 129 18.05 4.23 -7.04
N SER A 130 18.64 3.95 -5.86
CA SER A 130 18.57 2.63 -5.23
C SER A 130 17.15 2.27 -4.78
N CYS A 131 16.44 3.20 -4.14
CA CYS A 131 15.04 2.98 -3.72
C CYS A 131 14.12 2.82 -4.93
N ARG A 132 14.31 3.64 -5.96
CA ARG A 132 13.55 3.55 -7.21
C ARG A 132 13.73 2.21 -7.92
N ALA A 133 14.98 1.74 -8.04
CA ALA A 133 15.28 0.45 -8.66
C ALA A 133 14.72 -0.72 -7.84
N ALA A 134 14.80 -0.64 -6.52
CA ALA A 134 14.23 -1.66 -5.63
C ALA A 134 12.69 -1.69 -5.71
N MET A 135 12.02 -0.54 -5.68
CA MET A 135 10.57 -0.44 -5.86
C MET A 135 10.12 -1.01 -7.21
N ARG A 136 10.88 -0.74 -8.29
CA ARG A 136 10.59 -1.33 -9.60
C ARG A 136 10.67 -2.86 -9.55
N THR A 137 11.73 -3.38 -8.93
CA THR A 137 11.92 -4.83 -8.75
C THR A 137 10.76 -5.46 -7.96
N VAL A 138 10.30 -4.80 -6.90
CA VAL A 138 9.16 -5.25 -6.09
C VAL A 138 7.86 -5.25 -6.90
N HIS A 139 7.58 -4.18 -7.65
CA HIS A 139 6.43 -4.13 -8.55
C HIS A 139 6.46 -5.25 -9.57
N ASP A 140 7.56 -5.46 -10.28
CA ASP A 140 7.67 -6.50 -11.30
C ASP A 140 7.47 -7.90 -10.70
N ARG A 141 8.00 -8.12 -9.49
CA ARG A 141 7.78 -9.36 -8.75
C ARG A 141 6.30 -9.54 -8.37
N LEU A 142 5.67 -8.55 -7.74
CA LEU A 142 4.26 -8.64 -7.37
C LEU A 142 3.38 -8.82 -8.60
N ASN A 143 3.62 -8.03 -9.63
CA ASN A 143 2.87 -8.10 -10.87
C ASN A 143 2.98 -9.50 -11.51
N SER A 144 4.18 -10.06 -11.61
CA SER A 144 4.36 -11.44 -12.11
C SER A 144 3.68 -12.51 -11.25
N GLN A 145 3.74 -12.39 -9.92
CA GLN A 145 3.04 -13.30 -8.99
C GLN A 145 1.52 -13.21 -9.09
N HIS A 146 1.00 -12.06 -9.53
CA HIS A 146 -0.42 -11.79 -9.70
C HIS A 146 -0.86 -11.84 -11.17
N GLY A 147 -0.11 -12.51 -12.05
CA GLY A 147 -0.52 -12.72 -13.44
C GLY A 147 -0.55 -11.43 -14.26
N TRP A 148 0.33 -10.48 -13.98
CA TRP A 148 0.48 -9.20 -14.65
C TRP A 148 -0.73 -8.23 -14.55
N LEU A 149 -1.63 -8.47 -13.58
CA LEU A 149 -2.85 -7.69 -13.37
C LEU A 149 -2.63 -6.24 -12.92
N MET A 150 -1.47 -5.90 -12.34
CA MET A 150 -1.17 -4.55 -11.87
C MET A 150 -0.73 -3.61 -13.01
N GLY A 151 -0.43 -4.16 -14.19
CA GLY A 151 0.00 -3.38 -15.35
C GLY A 151 1.42 -2.80 -15.24
N PRO A 152 1.82 -1.91 -16.16
CA PRO A 152 3.14 -1.30 -16.16
C PRO A 152 3.33 -0.37 -14.96
N HIS A 153 4.58 0.00 -14.68
CA HIS A 153 4.88 1.02 -13.68
C HIS A 153 4.17 2.32 -14.05
N ALA A 154 3.46 2.90 -13.08
CA ALA A 154 2.96 4.25 -13.22
C ALA A 154 4.16 5.21 -13.48
N PRO A 155 3.97 6.26 -14.29
CA PRO A 155 4.99 7.29 -14.42
C PRO A 155 5.33 7.84 -13.04
N PRO A 156 6.61 8.12 -12.76
CA PRO A 156 6.99 8.69 -11.47
C PRO A 156 6.27 10.01 -11.28
N LEU A 157 5.55 10.14 -10.17
CA LEU A 157 5.07 11.43 -9.71
C LEU A 157 6.26 12.14 -9.10
N SER A 158 6.86 13.05 -9.88
CA SER A 158 7.96 13.86 -9.40
C SER A 158 7.50 14.71 -8.24
N LYS A 159 8.20 14.57 -7.13
CA LYS A 159 8.07 15.48 -6.01
C LYS A 159 8.61 16.86 -6.41
N PRO A 160 8.00 17.96 -5.93
CA PRO A 160 8.57 19.29 -6.05
C PRO A 160 10.06 19.32 -5.65
N PRO A 161 10.92 20.05 -6.38
CA PRO A 161 12.32 20.21 -6.01
C PRO A 161 12.45 20.69 -4.56
N ASP A 162 13.42 20.13 -3.84
CA ASP A 162 13.77 20.49 -2.45
C ASP A 162 12.68 20.26 -1.40
N GLU A 163 11.53 19.69 -1.76
CA GLU A 163 10.55 19.27 -0.75
C GLU A 163 11.17 18.16 0.11
N ILE A 164 10.80 18.07 1.39
CA ILE A 164 11.21 16.96 2.27
C ILE A 164 9.95 16.49 2.98
N TYR A 165 9.53 15.26 2.68
CA TYR A 165 8.41 14.67 3.38
C TYR A 165 8.80 14.32 4.82
N PRO A 166 7.87 14.46 5.78
CA PRO A 166 8.14 14.16 7.17
C PRO A 166 8.37 12.68 7.41
N LEU A 167 9.08 12.36 8.50
CA LEU A 167 9.32 10.98 8.92
C LEU A 167 8.02 10.17 9.03
N GLY A 168 8.10 8.89 8.65
CA GLY A 168 7.06 7.85 8.73
C GLY A 168 6.75 7.41 10.16
N ALA A 169 6.83 8.32 11.11
CA ALA A 169 6.36 8.18 12.48
C ALA A 169 5.84 9.52 13.04
N SER A 170 5.84 10.58 12.23
CA SER A 170 5.37 11.91 12.60
C SER A 170 3.89 11.89 12.99
N CYS A 171 3.46 12.88 13.76
CA CYS A 171 2.06 13.10 14.07
C CYS A 171 1.26 13.27 12.77
N ALA A 172 0.16 12.52 12.60
CA ALA A 172 -0.66 12.57 11.39
C ALA A 172 -1.22 13.98 11.09
N THR A 173 -1.37 14.81 12.12
CA THR A 173 -1.81 16.21 11.98
C THR A 173 -0.63 17.17 11.77
N CYS A 174 0.41 17.12 12.61
CA CYS A 174 1.50 18.10 12.53
C CYS A 174 2.41 17.87 11.33
N LYS A 175 2.65 16.60 10.97
CA LYS A 175 3.47 16.22 9.82
C LYS A 175 4.87 16.86 9.84
N THR A 176 5.52 16.87 11.01
CA THR A 176 6.91 17.34 11.17
C THR A 176 7.81 16.27 11.78
N ASP A 177 9.11 16.37 11.54
CA ASP A 177 10.10 15.41 12.06
C ASP A 177 10.24 15.48 13.59
N GLU A 178 10.08 16.66 14.19
CA GLU A 178 10.12 16.85 15.65
C GLU A 178 9.02 16.04 16.32
N SER A 179 7.84 16.00 15.70
CA SER A 179 6.71 15.24 16.21
C SER A 179 6.97 13.72 16.23
N ALA A 180 7.88 13.21 15.40
CA ALA A 180 8.27 11.80 15.42
C ALA A 180 9.11 11.42 16.66
N ARG A 181 9.72 12.41 17.34
CA ARG A 181 10.64 12.22 18.48
C ARG A 181 9.98 12.33 19.86
N VAL A 182 8.72 12.78 19.93
CA VAL A 182 7.99 12.94 21.19
C VAL A 182 7.13 11.72 21.49
N ASP A 183 6.81 11.53 22.77
CA ASP A 183 5.84 10.52 23.17
C ASP A 183 4.42 10.93 22.72
N MET A 184 3.86 10.16 21.80
CA MET A 184 2.61 10.47 21.11
C MET A 184 1.48 9.58 21.59
N LYS A 185 0.28 10.16 21.68
CA LYS A 185 -0.94 9.40 21.91
C LYS A 185 -1.30 8.64 20.64
N ARG A 186 -2.01 7.53 20.80
CA ARG A 186 -2.62 6.80 19.68
C ARG A 186 -4.10 7.13 19.62
N CYS A 187 -4.69 7.08 18.42
CA CYS A 187 -6.14 7.18 18.24
C CYS A 187 -6.86 6.24 19.20
N SER A 188 -7.88 6.70 19.93
CA SER A 188 -8.67 5.82 20.78
C SER A 188 -9.52 4.83 19.97
N ALA A 189 -9.92 5.19 18.74
CA ALA A 189 -10.69 4.34 17.84
C ALA A 189 -9.77 3.33 17.11
N CYS A 190 -8.91 3.79 16.20
CA CYS A 190 -8.10 2.87 15.39
C CYS A 190 -6.90 2.26 16.13
N LYS A 191 -6.48 2.83 17.27
CA LYS A 191 -5.29 2.43 18.07
C LYS A 191 -3.95 2.44 17.33
N MET A 192 -3.92 2.86 16.06
CA MET A 192 -2.74 2.80 15.20
C MET A 192 -2.12 4.18 14.97
N THR A 193 -2.92 5.17 14.54
CA THR A 193 -2.43 6.51 14.18
C THR A 193 -1.90 7.28 15.39
N ARG A 194 -0.70 7.88 15.26
CA ARG A 194 -0.05 8.68 16.30
C ARG A 194 -0.38 10.17 16.17
N TYR A 195 -0.70 10.79 17.30
CA TYR A 195 -1.01 12.21 17.43
C TYR A 195 -0.20 12.83 18.57
N CYS A 196 0.20 14.09 18.41
CA CYS A 196 0.85 14.84 19.48
C CYS A 196 -0.13 15.09 20.66
N ARG A 197 0.39 15.16 21.89
CA ARG A 197 -0.42 15.28 23.11
C ARG A 197 -1.30 16.53 23.17
N HIS A 198 -0.93 17.59 22.43
CA HIS A 198 -1.60 18.88 22.44
C HIS A 198 -2.87 18.92 21.57
N ILE A 199 -3.14 17.87 20.79
CA ILE A 199 -4.42 17.75 20.09
C ILE A 199 -5.49 17.41 21.12
N LYS A 200 -6.33 18.41 21.43
CA LYS A 200 -7.65 18.16 22.02
C LYS A 200 -8.44 17.39 20.96
N LEU A 201 -8.50 16.06 21.11
CA LEU A 201 -9.33 15.22 20.27
C LEU A 201 -10.76 15.77 20.34
N VAL A 202 -11.30 16.18 19.19
CA VAL A 202 -12.74 16.40 19.04
C VAL A 202 -13.38 15.03 19.30
N GLN A 203 -14.14 14.92 20.40
CA GLN A 203 -14.94 13.73 20.63
C GLN A 203 -15.94 13.63 19.48
N PHE A 204 -15.78 12.62 18.63
CA PHE A 204 -16.83 12.23 17.70
C PHE A 204 -17.91 11.54 18.54
N GLU A 205 -18.96 12.28 18.88
CA GLU A 205 -20.16 11.71 19.47
C GLU A 205 -20.84 10.85 18.40
N GLY A 206 -20.73 9.53 18.59
CA GLY A 206 -21.50 8.43 18.00
C GLY A 206 -22.10 8.62 16.61
N PHE A 207 -21.50 8.00 15.61
CA PHE A 207 -22.30 7.44 14.51
C PHE A 207 -22.99 6.18 15.02
N SER A 208 -24.29 6.28 15.31
CA SER A 208 -25.16 5.11 15.44
C SER A 208 -25.29 4.46 14.08
N ALA A 209 -25.01 3.15 14.01
CA ALA A 209 -25.28 2.33 12.83
C ALA A 209 -26.77 2.24 12.52
#